data_AF-A0A5J4PHX9-F1
#
_entry.id   AF-A0A5J4PHX9-F1
#
_cell.length_a   1.000
_cell.length_b   1.000
_cell.length_c   1.000
_cell.angle_alpha   90.00
_cell.angle_beta   90.00
_cell.angle_gamma   90.00
#
_symmetry.space_group_name_H-M   'P 1'
#
loop_
_entity.id
_entity.type
_entity.pdbx_description
1 polymer ?
#
loop_
_entity_poly.entity_id
_entity_poly.type
_entity_poly.pdbx_seq_one_letter_code
_entity_poly.pdbx_strand_id
1 'polypeptide(L)'
;AWRSFWIITIGTVLLLLHNIRKLKTVWMITAIAALCLFDMWTVNKRYLYDDQFVPSGQIAEKVFPKTQTDNFILQDSSLNYRVLNLASNTFNENNTSYWHKSIGGYHAAKLRRYQEVIDRHISREMQNVYREAGSLQESPDAVNPDAFRMLNMLNTKYFVFPADEKGTATVPVKNPYAYGNAWFVGGVQYVNNADEEIGALSVIHPLQTAVIDIRFKDILRGIPNIPKDTAADVRLISYEPNRLVYETSSSTDGVAVFSEIYYPGWEATVDGVPVDIVRANYILRAMNISSGK
;
A
#
# COMPACT_ATOMS: atom_id res chain seq x y z
N ALA A 1 -25.78 -0.66 33.75
CA ALA A 1 -25.94 -1.54 34.93
C ALA A 1 -27.35 -2.15 35.01
N TRP A 2 -28.42 -1.35 35.12
CA TRP A 2 -29.79 -1.85 35.33
C TRP A 2 -30.37 -2.75 34.23
N ARG A 3 -30.08 -2.47 32.96
CA ARG A 3 -30.54 -3.31 31.84
C ARG A 3 -30.04 -4.76 31.95
N SER A 4 -28.72 -4.93 32.08
CA SER A 4 -28.09 -6.26 32.19
C SER A 4 -28.61 -7.00 33.42
N PHE A 5 -28.80 -6.29 34.54
CA PHE A 5 -29.41 -6.84 35.74
C PHE A 5 -30.81 -7.43 35.47
N TRP A 6 -31.69 -6.69 34.77
CA TRP A 6 -33.04 -7.18 34.46
C TRP A 6 -33.05 -8.36 33.48
N ILE A 7 -32.21 -8.35 32.45
CA ILE A 7 -32.13 -9.45 31.49
C ILE A 7 -31.64 -10.72 32.16
N ILE A 8 -30.58 -10.63 32.98
CA ILE A 8 -30.05 -11.77 33.72
C ILE A 8 -31.10 -12.29 34.70
N THR A 9 -31.81 -11.39 35.40
CA THR A 9 -32.87 -11.76 36.35
C THR A 9 -34.02 -12.48 35.66
N ILE A 10 -34.56 -11.92 34.57
CA ILE A 10 -35.68 -12.49 33.81
C ILE A 10 -35.26 -13.84 33.20
N GLY A 11 -34.07 -13.91 32.60
CA GLY A 11 -33.54 -15.17 32.05
C GLY A 11 -33.39 -16.25 33.12
N THR A 12 -32.88 -15.88 34.30
CA THR A 12 -32.73 -16.80 35.44
C THR A 12 -34.10 -17.29 35.94
N VAL A 13 -35.09 -16.42 36.05
CA VAL A 13 -36.45 -16.78 36.46
C VAL A 13 -37.09 -17.74 35.45
N LEU A 14 -36.94 -17.51 34.14
CA LEU A 14 -37.47 -18.40 33.10
C LEU A 14 -36.87 -19.81 33.20
N LEU A 15 -35.55 -19.91 33.44
CA LEU A 15 -34.86 -21.20 33.65
C LEU A 15 -35.34 -21.89 34.94
N LEU A 16 -35.49 -21.14 36.04
CA LEU A 16 -35.99 -21.69 37.30
C LEU A 16 -37.43 -22.19 37.20
N LEU A 17 -38.31 -21.44 36.52
CA LEU A 17 -39.71 -21.83 36.27
C LEU A 17 -39.81 -23.13 35.44
N HIS A 18 -38.90 -23.31 34.49
CA HIS A 18 -38.79 -24.57 33.75
C HIS A 18 -38.29 -25.71 34.65
N ASN A 19 -37.27 -25.46 35.48
CA ASN A 19 -36.71 -26.44 36.40
C ASN A 19 -37.75 -26.96 37.42
N ILE A 20 -38.60 -26.07 37.97
CA ILE A 20 -39.72 -26.46 38.84
C ILE A 20 -40.93 -27.02 38.06
N ARG A 21 -40.77 -27.32 36.77
CA ARG A 21 -41.79 -27.88 35.85
C ARG A 21 -43.05 -27.04 35.67
N LYS A 22 -43.00 -25.73 36.00
CA LYS A 22 -44.12 -24.80 35.78
C LYS A 22 -44.15 -24.19 34.37
N LEU A 23 -43.06 -24.32 33.61
CA LEU A 23 -42.94 -23.83 32.24
C LEU A 23 -42.50 -24.96 31.30
N LYS A 24 -43.21 -25.17 30.18
CA LYS A 24 -42.83 -26.17 29.17
C LYS A 24 -41.60 -25.70 28.38
N THR A 25 -40.80 -26.65 27.90
CA THR A 25 -39.54 -26.38 27.18
C THR A 25 -39.71 -25.43 26.00
N VAL A 26 -40.74 -25.64 25.15
CA VAL A 26 -41.00 -24.78 23.99
C VAL A 26 -41.20 -23.32 24.40
N TRP A 27 -42.03 -23.08 25.43
CA TRP A 27 -42.31 -21.74 25.93
C TRP A 27 -41.09 -21.08 26.57
N MET A 28 -40.26 -21.84 27.29
CA MET A 28 -39.00 -21.34 27.83
C MET A 28 -38.07 -20.87 26.72
N ILE A 29 -37.85 -21.70 25.70
CA ILE A 29 -36.97 -21.38 24.57
C ILE A 29 -37.48 -20.14 23.83
N THR A 30 -38.78 -20.08 23.52
CA THR A 30 -39.38 -18.91 22.86
C THR A 30 -39.22 -17.64 23.69
N ALA A 31 -39.44 -17.70 25.01
CA ALA A 31 -39.30 -16.54 25.88
C ALA A 31 -37.85 -16.05 25.97
N ILE A 32 -36.88 -16.96 26.05
CA ILE A 32 -35.45 -16.62 26.04
C ILE A 32 -35.06 -16.03 24.69
N ALA A 33 -35.49 -16.63 23.57
CA ALA A 33 -35.21 -16.11 22.23
C ALA A 33 -35.79 -14.69 22.05
N ALA A 34 -37.01 -14.44 22.53
CA ALA A 34 -37.62 -13.12 22.49
C ALA A 34 -36.87 -12.11 23.39
N LEU A 35 -36.43 -12.53 24.58
CA LEU A 35 -35.63 -11.69 25.48
C LEU A 35 -34.29 -11.31 24.84
N CYS A 36 -33.59 -12.28 24.23
CA CYS A 36 -32.36 -12.05 23.50
C CYS A 36 -32.57 -11.16 22.28
N LEU A 37 -33.65 -11.38 21.51
CA LEU A 37 -33.97 -10.56 20.35
C LEU A 37 -34.24 -9.11 20.77
N PHE A 38 -35.03 -8.88 21.81
CA PHE A 38 -35.31 -7.54 22.33
C PHE A 38 -34.05 -6.85 22.85
N ASP A 39 -33.21 -7.58 23.57
CA ASP A 39 -31.91 -7.07 24.03
C ASP A 39 -31.02 -6.69 22.83
N MET A 40 -30.76 -7.62 21.92
CA MET A 40 -29.91 -7.35 20.76
C MET A 40 -30.49 -6.23 19.88
N TRP A 41 -31.80 -6.19 19.65
CA TRP A 41 -32.45 -5.15 18.87
C TRP A 41 -32.23 -3.76 19.47
N THR A 42 -32.40 -3.62 20.79
CA THR A 42 -32.20 -2.34 21.48
C THR A 42 -30.73 -1.94 21.60
N VAL A 43 -29.79 -2.90 21.63
CA VAL A 43 -28.35 -2.57 21.45
C VAL A 43 -28.13 -2.08 20.03
N ASN A 44 -28.56 -2.84 19.03
CA ASN A 44 -28.29 -2.58 17.63
C ASN A 44 -28.82 -1.20 17.22
N LYS A 45 -30.07 -0.86 17.57
CA LYS A 45 -30.66 0.47 17.34
C LYS A 45 -29.99 1.61 18.11
N ARG A 46 -29.03 1.36 18.99
CA ARG A 46 -28.20 2.41 19.60
C ARG A 46 -26.93 2.68 18.80
N TYR A 47 -26.35 1.63 18.20
CA TYR A 47 -25.08 1.71 17.48
C TYR A 47 -25.25 1.92 15.97
N LEU A 48 -26.32 1.34 15.40
CA LEU A 48 -26.73 1.36 14.00
C LEU A 48 -28.24 1.64 13.94
N TYR A 49 -28.60 2.92 13.87
CA TYR A 49 -29.98 3.40 13.76
C TYR A 49 -30.26 4.02 12.40
N ASP A 50 -31.54 4.24 12.14
CA ASP A 50 -32.04 4.53 10.79
C ASP A 50 -31.40 5.78 10.16
N ASP A 51 -31.08 6.80 10.96
CA ASP A 51 -30.46 8.03 10.46
C ASP A 51 -28.96 7.88 10.13
N GLN A 52 -28.31 6.79 10.54
CA GLN A 52 -26.93 6.49 10.16
C GLN A 52 -26.83 5.84 8.78
N PHE A 53 -27.96 5.37 8.23
CA PHE A 53 -28.01 4.87 6.86
C PHE A 53 -28.19 6.04 5.91
N VAL A 54 -27.08 6.50 5.35
CA VAL A 54 -27.05 7.53 4.32
C VAL A 54 -26.78 6.91 2.94
N PRO A 55 -27.29 7.52 1.86
CA PRO A 55 -26.96 7.08 0.51
C PRO A 55 -25.44 7.03 0.30
N SER A 56 -24.95 6.02 -0.43
CA SER A 56 -23.51 5.77 -0.61
C SER A 56 -22.73 6.99 -1.11
N GLY A 57 -23.33 7.81 -1.99
CA GLY A 57 -22.72 9.05 -2.48
C GLY A 57 -22.47 10.12 -1.39
N GLN A 58 -23.34 10.21 -0.37
CA GLN A 58 -23.19 11.21 0.70
C GLN A 58 -22.14 10.82 1.74
N ILE A 59 -21.87 9.52 1.93
CA ILE A 59 -20.79 9.06 2.81
C ILE A 59 -19.45 9.45 2.22
N ALA A 60 -19.24 9.18 0.93
CA ALA A 60 -17.98 9.45 0.26
C ALA A 60 -17.58 10.93 0.37
N GLU A 61 -18.51 11.85 0.08
CA GLU A 61 -18.23 13.28 0.18
C GLU A 61 -18.02 13.78 1.61
N LYS A 62 -18.73 13.22 2.59
CA LYS A 62 -18.60 13.61 4.00
C LYS A 62 -17.34 13.05 4.67
N VAL A 63 -16.97 11.81 4.34
CA VAL A 63 -15.86 11.09 4.98
C VAL A 63 -14.54 11.32 4.26
N PHE A 64 -14.57 11.41 2.92
CA PHE A 64 -13.41 11.58 2.06
C PHE A 64 -13.58 12.79 1.14
N PRO A 65 -13.71 14.01 1.70
CA PRO A 65 -13.94 15.21 0.91
C PRO A 65 -12.80 15.40 -0.10
N LYS A 66 -13.17 15.48 -1.38
CA LYS A 66 -12.22 15.66 -2.47
C LYS A 66 -11.66 17.08 -2.46
N THR A 67 -10.36 17.22 -2.28
CA THR A 67 -9.68 18.51 -2.19
C THR A 67 -9.29 19.06 -3.57
N GLN A 68 -8.90 20.34 -3.63
CA GLN A 68 -8.33 20.92 -4.87
C GLN A 68 -7.02 20.20 -5.27
N THR A 69 -6.22 19.79 -4.30
CA THR A 69 -5.02 18.95 -4.50
C THR A 69 -5.37 17.64 -5.19
N ASP A 70 -6.42 16.96 -4.73
CA ASP A 70 -6.88 15.71 -5.35
C ASP A 70 -7.33 15.94 -6.80
N ASN A 71 -8.09 17.01 -7.05
CA ASN A 71 -8.52 17.38 -8.39
C ASN A 71 -7.34 17.68 -9.32
N PHE A 72 -6.28 18.30 -8.83
CA PHE A 72 -5.06 18.54 -9.61
C PHE A 72 -4.33 17.24 -9.93
N ILE A 73 -4.08 16.39 -8.92
CA ILE A 73 -3.34 15.13 -9.11
C ILE A 73 -4.11 14.20 -10.06
N LEU A 74 -5.44 14.12 -9.94
CA LEU A 74 -6.28 13.27 -10.79
C LEU A 74 -6.36 13.71 -12.26
N GLN A 75 -5.79 14.86 -12.63
CA GLN A 75 -5.58 15.22 -14.04
C GLN A 75 -4.45 14.40 -14.68
N ASP A 76 -3.57 13.79 -13.88
CA ASP A 76 -2.53 12.90 -14.37
C ASP A 76 -3.12 11.56 -14.82
N SER A 77 -3.08 11.33 -16.13
CA SER A 77 -3.60 10.13 -16.80
C SER A 77 -2.63 8.94 -16.79
N SER A 78 -1.49 9.03 -16.09
CA SER A 78 -0.56 7.91 -15.97
C SER A 78 -1.23 6.70 -15.30
N LEU A 79 -1.07 5.51 -15.89
CA LEU A 79 -1.74 4.28 -15.45
C LEU A 79 -1.48 3.94 -13.97
N ASN A 80 -0.27 4.21 -13.49
CA ASN A 80 0.14 3.89 -12.14
C ASN A 80 1.24 4.84 -11.65
N TYR A 81 1.00 5.44 -10.48
CA TYR A 81 1.90 6.30 -9.72
C TYR A 81 1.45 6.28 -8.26
N ARG A 82 2.35 6.65 -7.35
CA ARG A 82 2.04 6.76 -5.93
C ARG A 82 2.09 8.20 -5.43
N VAL A 83 1.33 8.48 -4.38
CA VAL A 83 1.25 9.77 -3.71
C VAL A 83 1.71 9.60 -2.26
N LEU A 84 2.56 10.52 -1.80
CA LEU A 84 2.97 10.59 -0.40
C LEU A 84 2.32 11.82 0.23
N ASN A 85 1.42 11.59 1.18
CA ASN A 85 0.76 12.66 1.90
C ASN A 85 1.54 13.04 3.16
N LEU A 86 2.17 14.21 3.14
CA LEU A 86 2.92 14.77 4.25
C LEU A 86 2.08 15.72 5.12
N ALA A 87 0.88 16.11 4.67
CA ALA A 87 -0.02 17.01 5.39
C ALA A 87 -0.77 16.37 6.56
N SER A 88 -0.62 15.06 6.77
CA SER A 88 -1.26 14.30 7.84
C SER A 88 -0.32 13.23 8.39
N ASN A 89 -0.81 12.35 9.28
CA ASN A 89 -0.03 11.20 9.74
C ASN A 89 0.09 10.17 8.61
N THR A 90 1.07 10.38 7.73
CA THR A 90 1.30 9.65 6.46
C THR A 90 1.02 8.15 6.55
N PHE A 91 1.52 7.49 7.60
CA PHE A 91 1.46 6.03 7.73
C PHE A 91 0.26 5.51 8.51
N ASN A 92 -0.61 6.40 9.00
CA ASN A 92 -1.77 6.10 9.85
C ASN A 92 -3.05 6.83 9.40
N GLU A 93 -3.25 6.96 8.09
CA GLU A 93 -4.46 7.53 7.50
C GLU A 93 -4.92 6.73 6.27
N ASN A 94 -6.21 6.82 5.93
CA ASN A 94 -6.82 6.11 4.80
C ASN A 94 -7.48 7.04 3.76
N ASN A 95 -7.52 8.35 4.01
CA ASN A 95 -8.19 9.30 3.14
C ASN A 95 -7.45 9.45 1.80
N THR A 96 -6.12 9.52 1.82
CA THR A 96 -5.35 9.59 0.57
C THR A 96 -5.54 8.33 -0.27
N SER A 97 -5.71 7.17 0.38
CA SER A 97 -5.92 5.89 -0.32
C SER A 97 -7.28 5.79 -1.03
N TYR A 98 -8.25 6.65 -0.67
CA TYR A 98 -9.56 6.69 -1.32
C TYR A 98 -9.47 7.29 -2.73
N TRP A 99 -8.63 8.31 -2.92
CA TRP A 99 -8.48 9.00 -4.21
C TRP A 99 -7.21 8.61 -4.97
N HIS A 100 -6.16 8.16 -4.27
CA HIS A 100 -4.83 7.92 -4.84
C HIS A 100 -4.20 6.63 -4.31
N LYS A 101 -3.17 6.14 -4.98
CA LYS A 101 -2.34 5.05 -4.46
C LYS A 101 -1.34 5.63 -3.46
N SER A 102 -1.66 5.55 -2.17
CA SER A 102 -0.83 6.12 -1.10
C SER A 102 0.43 5.27 -0.86
N ILE A 103 1.59 5.92 -0.66
CA ILE A 103 2.78 5.29 -0.06
C ILE A 103 2.50 4.89 1.39
N GLY A 104 1.76 5.74 2.10
CA GLY A 104 1.59 5.62 3.54
C GLY A 104 0.59 4.53 3.96
N GLY A 105 -0.56 4.50 3.27
CA GLY A 105 -1.67 3.55 3.36
C GLY A 105 -1.89 2.88 4.73
N TYR A 106 -2.97 3.23 5.43
CA TYR A 106 -3.31 2.52 6.67
C TYR A 106 -3.74 1.07 6.42
N HIS A 107 -3.08 0.14 7.10
CA HIS A 107 -3.49 -1.25 7.18
C HIS A 107 -3.16 -1.80 8.58
N ALA A 108 -4.12 -2.46 9.23
CA ALA A 108 -3.95 -2.99 10.60
C ALA A 108 -2.87 -4.09 10.70
N ALA A 109 -2.62 -4.80 9.61
CA ALA A 109 -1.57 -5.83 9.50
C ALA A 109 -0.56 -5.45 8.41
N LYS A 110 0.17 -4.35 8.60
CA LYS A 110 1.18 -3.88 7.65
C LYS A 110 2.33 -4.90 7.54
N LEU A 111 2.85 -5.11 6.32
CA LEU A 111 3.97 -6.02 6.09
C LEU A 111 5.20 -5.56 6.87
N ARG A 112 5.81 -6.47 7.64
CA ARG A 112 6.99 -6.16 8.48
C ARG A 112 8.13 -5.53 7.69
N ARG A 113 8.43 -6.05 6.49
CA ARG A 113 9.47 -5.50 5.60
C ARG A 113 9.18 -4.09 5.13
N TYR A 114 7.91 -3.78 4.87
CA TYR A 114 7.51 -2.43 4.49
C TYR A 114 7.68 -1.46 5.66
N GLN A 115 7.31 -1.88 6.88
CA GLN A 115 7.58 -1.10 8.09
C GLN A 115 9.07 -0.85 8.31
N GLU A 116 9.93 -1.85 8.08
CA GLU A 116 11.38 -1.68 8.20
C GLU A 116 11.95 -0.70 7.18
N VAL A 117 11.42 -0.65 5.94
CA VAL A 117 11.80 0.37 4.95
C VAL A 117 11.31 1.75 5.38
N ILE A 118 10.12 1.85 5.98
CA ILE A 118 9.63 3.10 6.57
C ILE A 118 10.58 3.60 7.65
N ASP A 119 10.93 2.73 8.60
CA ASP A 119 11.72 3.09 9.77
C ASP A 119 13.18 3.40 9.41
N ARG A 120 13.81 2.57 8.55
CA ARG A 120 15.23 2.69 8.21
C ARG A 120 15.51 3.75 7.13
N HIS A 121 14.56 4.00 6.22
CA HIS A 121 14.79 4.85 5.06
C HIS A 121 13.75 5.95 4.88
N ILE A 122 12.48 5.60 4.62
CA ILE A 122 11.47 6.58 4.17
C ILE A 122 11.27 7.69 5.19
N SER A 123 11.29 7.41 6.49
CA SER A 123 11.14 8.44 7.53
C SER A 123 12.21 9.53 7.44
N ARG A 124 13.45 9.18 7.08
CA ARG A 124 14.53 10.14 6.82
C ARG A 124 14.33 10.85 5.48
N GLU A 125 13.92 10.12 4.45
CA GLU A 125 13.65 10.69 3.12
C GLU A 125 12.52 11.71 3.15
N MET A 126 11.47 11.50 3.95
CA MET A 126 10.40 12.48 4.16
C MET A 126 10.94 13.81 4.69
N GLN A 127 11.90 13.78 5.62
CA GLN A 127 12.54 15.01 6.10
C GLN A 127 13.35 15.70 5.00
N ASN A 128 14.00 14.95 4.12
CA ASN A 128 14.71 15.51 2.98
C ASN A 128 13.73 16.13 1.98
N VAL A 129 12.62 15.46 1.67
CA VAL A 129 11.55 16.00 0.82
C VAL A 129 11.00 17.32 1.37
N TYR A 130 10.84 17.44 2.69
CA TYR A 130 10.46 18.70 3.33
C TYR A 130 11.48 19.82 3.13
N ARG A 131 12.79 19.52 3.22
CA ARG A 131 13.86 20.51 3.00
C ARG A 131 13.94 20.96 1.55
N GLU A 132 13.73 20.04 0.62
CA GLU A 132 13.82 20.28 -0.83
C GLU A 132 12.51 20.80 -1.44
N ALA A 133 11.45 21.00 -0.65
CA ALA A 133 10.11 21.30 -1.15
C ALA A 133 10.04 22.56 -2.04
N GLY A 134 10.78 23.62 -1.67
CA GLY A 134 10.87 24.84 -2.47
C GLY A 134 11.62 24.60 -3.78
N SER A 135 12.79 23.97 -3.70
CA SER A 135 13.62 23.65 -4.88
C SER A 135 12.92 22.71 -5.86
N LEU A 136 12.14 21.73 -5.37
CA LEU A 136 11.32 20.85 -6.21
C LEU A 136 10.27 21.61 -7.05
N GLN A 137 9.80 22.77 -6.58
CA GLN A 137 8.86 23.60 -7.33
C GLN A 137 9.56 24.60 -8.26
N GLU A 138 10.61 25.28 -7.76
CA GLU A 138 11.21 26.42 -8.45
C GLU A 138 12.40 26.05 -9.33
N SER A 139 13.20 25.08 -8.92
CA SER A 139 14.45 24.69 -9.61
C SER A 139 14.68 23.19 -9.47
N PRO A 140 13.83 22.35 -10.09
CA PRO A 140 13.86 20.91 -9.88
C PRO A 140 15.25 20.34 -10.12
N ASP A 141 15.93 20.74 -11.20
CA ASP A 141 17.27 20.26 -11.58
C ASP A 141 18.38 20.49 -10.53
N ALA A 142 18.17 21.36 -9.54
CA ALA A 142 19.10 21.59 -8.43
C ALA A 142 18.94 20.60 -7.28
N VAL A 143 17.84 19.83 -7.25
CA VAL A 143 17.54 18.87 -6.19
C VAL A 143 18.35 17.60 -6.41
N ASN A 144 18.96 17.09 -5.33
CA ASN A 144 19.63 15.79 -5.38
C ASN A 144 18.58 14.65 -5.35
N PRO A 145 18.36 13.90 -6.45
CA PRO A 145 17.36 12.82 -6.49
C PRO A 145 17.65 11.69 -5.51
N ASP A 146 18.92 11.50 -5.13
CA ASP A 146 19.34 10.44 -4.22
C ASP A 146 18.91 10.68 -2.77
N ALA A 147 18.48 11.91 -2.43
CA ALA A 147 18.01 12.28 -1.10
C ALA A 147 16.70 11.57 -0.71
N PHE A 148 15.94 11.06 -1.68
CA PHE A 148 14.68 10.34 -1.47
C PHE A 148 14.50 9.17 -2.45
N ARG A 149 15.56 8.36 -2.60
CA ARG A 149 15.62 7.23 -3.56
C ARG A 149 14.61 6.11 -3.28
N MET A 150 14.24 5.85 -2.02
CA MET A 150 13.19 4.86 -1.71
C MET A 150 11.83 5.32 -2.20
N LEU A 151 11.51 6.60 -2.00
CA LEU A 151 10.29 7.20 -2.55
C LEU A 151 10.30 7.15 -4.09
N ASN A 152 11.46 7.39 -4.70
CA ASN A 152 11.61 7.32 -6.16
C ASN A 152 11.42 5.90 -6.71
N MET A 153 12.03 4.87 -6.08
CA MET A 153 11.87 3.47 -6.50
C MET A 153 10.45 2.94 -6.27
N LEU A 154 9.70 3.53 -5.34
CA LEU A 154 8.27 3.29 -5.13
C LEU A 154 7.39 4.09 -6.09
N ASN A 155 7.95 4.69 -7.14
CA ASN A 155 7.23 5.45 -8.16
C ASN A 155 6.34 6.56 -7.56
N THR A 156 6.85 7.25 -6.52
CA THR A 156 6.15 8.36 -5.87
C THR A 156 6.22 9.59 -6.77
N LYS A 157 5.11 9.95 -7.41
CA LYS A 157 5.06 11.05 -8.39
C LYS A 157 4.61 12.38 -7.78
N TYR A 158 3.90 12.33 -6.66
CA TYR A 158 3.39 13.52 -5.98
C TYR A 158 3.66 13.49 -4.48
N PHE A 159 4.13 14.61 -3.96
CA PHE A 159 4.20 14.91 -2.53
C PHE A 159 3.10 15.91 -2.19
N VAL A 160 2.31 15.65 -1.15
CA VAL A 160 1.24 16.56 -0.71
C VAL A 160 1.66 17.20 0.59
N PHE A 161 1.81 18.53 0.59
CA PHE A 161 2.23 19.32 1.75
C PHE A 161 1.03 20.05 2.38
N PRO A 162 1.09 20.33 3.70
CA PRO A 162 0.12 21.22 4.32
C PRO A 162 0.34 22.65 3.82
N ALA A 163 -0.74 23.33 3.45
CA ALA A 163 -0.73 24.74 3.05
C ALA A 163 -1.12 25.69 4.21
N ASP A 164 -1.62 25.13 5.31
CA ASP A 164 -1.90 25.84 6.56
C ASP A 164 -1.40 25.04 7.77
N GLU A 165 -1.31 25.68 8.94
CA GLU A 165 -0.86 25.03 10.18
C GLU A 165 -1.80 23.92 10.67
N LYS A 166 -3.06 23.91 10.21
CA LYS A 166 -4.08 22.93 10.61
C LYS A 166 -4.08 21.68 9.72
N GLY A 167 -3.32 21.68 8.63
CA GLY A 167 -3.31 20.63 7.60
C GLY A 167 -4.65 20.53 6.83
N THR A 168 -5.49 21.56 6.89
CA THR A 168 -6.83 21.53 6.26
C THR A 168 -6.78 21.88 4.78
N ALA A 169 -5.92 22.83 4.40
CA ALA A 169 -5.54 23.07 3.03
C ALA A 169 -4.23 22.33 2.69
N THR A 170 -4.12 21.85 1.46
CA THR A 170 -2.94 21.13 0.98
C THR A 170 -2.47 21.65 -0.37
N VAL A 171 -1.21 21.39 -0.71
CA VAL A 171 -0.61 21.72 -2.01
C VAL A 171 0.15 20.51 -2.58
N PRO A 172 -0.08 20.14 -3.86
CA PRO A 172 0.70 19.09 -4.52
C PRO A 172 2.02 19.64 -5.06
N VAL A 173 3.09 18.87 -4.88
CA VAL A 173 4.39 19.06 -5.52
C VAL A 173 4.73 17.82 -6.33
N LYS A 174 5.07 18.01 -7.60
CA LYS A 174 5.46 16.91 -8.49
C LYS A 174 6.90 16.49 -8.20
N ASN A 175 7.12 15.19 -8.09
CA ASN A 175 8.44 14.59 -8.05
C ASN A 175 8.88 14.22 -9.47
N PRO A 176 9.87 14.90 -10.08
CA PRO A 176 10.36 14.57 -11.41
C PRO A 176 11.25 13.31 -11.43
N TYR A 177 11.64 12.79 -10.26
CA TYR A 177 12.63 11.72 -10.12
C TYR A 177 12.05 10.34 -9.85
N ALA A 178 10.72 10.18 -9.96
CA ALA A 178 10.08 8.87 -9.84
C ALA A 178 10.66 7.90 -10.89
N TYR A 179 11.07 6.70 -10.48
CA TYR A 179 11.73 5.72 -11.36
C TYR A 179 10.78 5.04 -12.36
N GLY A 180 9.48 5.28 -12.25
CA GLY A 180 8.46 4.63 -13.08
C GLY A 180 8.03 3.28 -12.52
N ASN A 181 7.22 2.56 -13.30
CA ASN A 181 6.57 1.33 -12.87
C ASN A 181 7.48 0.11 -12.90
N ALA A 182 8.53 0.15 -13.72
CA ALA A 182 9.57 -0.85 -13.80
C ALA A 182 10.79 -0.25 -14.51
N TRP A 183 11.95 -0.87 -14.35
CA TRP A 183 13.19 -0.52 -15.07
C TRP A 183 14.13 -1.72 -15.15
N PHE A 184 14.99 -1.74 -16.17
CA PHE A 184 16.11 -2.67 -16.23
C PHE A 184 17.29 -2.15 -15.41
N VAL A 185 17.97 -3.05 -14.70
CA VAL A 185 19.21 -2.74 -13.97
C VAL A 185 20.43 -3.19 -14.76
N GLY A 186 21.55 -2.47 -14.61
CA GLY A 186 22.84 -2.84 -15.23
C GLY A 186 23.66 -3.83 -14.39
N GLY A 187 23.27 -4.06 -13.13
CA GLY A 187 23.95 -5.01 -12.25
C GLY A 187 23.06 -5.54 -11.13
N VAL A 188 23.49 -6.66 -10.57
CA VAL A 188 22.86 -7.31 -9.42
C VAL A 188 23.88 -7.50 -8.32
N GLN A 189 23.62 -6.92 -7.15
CA GLN A 189 24.37 -7.17 -5.94
C GLN A 189 23.66 -8.25 -5.13
N TYR A 190 24.27 -9.44 -5.06
CA TYR A 190 23.79 -10.50 -4.18
C TYR A 190 24.27 -10.29 -2.75
N VAL A 191 23.37 -10.47 -1.78
CA VAL A 191 23.63 -10.30 -0.34
C VAL A 191 23.14 -11.51 0.45
N ASN A 192 23.72 -11.76 1.61
CA ASN A 192 23.53 -13.03 2.31
C ASN A 192 22.23 -13.08 3.13
N ASN A 193 21.67 -11.93 3.50
CA ASN A 193 20.54 -11.85 4.41
C ASN A 193 19.76 -10.54 4.28
N ALA A 194 18.66 -10.45 5.02
CA ALA A 194 17.75 -9.32 5.03
C ALA A 194 18.42 -8.02 5.52
N ASP A 195 19.29 -8.07 6.52
CA ASP A 195 19.95 -6.87 7.06
C ASP A 195 20.94 -6.27 6.06
N GLU A 196 21.70 -7.10 5.36
CA GLU A 196 22.55 -6.66 4.24
C GLU A 196 21.70 -6.08 3.09
N GLU A 197 20.56 -6.70 2.78
CA GLU A 197 19.66 -6.28 1.69
C GLU A 197 19.13 -4.86 1.91
N ILE A 198 18.51 -4.58 3.06
CA ILE A 198 18.01 -3.23 3.39
C ILE A 198 19.14 -2.25 3.72
N GLY A 199 20.28 -2.72 4.24
CA GLY A 199 21.44 -1.89 4.52
C GLY A 199 22.06 -1.33 3.23
N ALA A 200 22.22 -2.18 2.22
CA ALA A 200 22.79 -1.83 0.92
C ALA A 200 22.00 -0.72 0.20
N LEU A 201 20.68 -0.64 0.43
CA LEU A 201 19.82 0.41 -0.11
C LEU A 201 20.24 1.83 0.32
N SER A 202 21.01 1.98 1.41
CA SER A 202 21.55 3.29 1.81
C SER A 202 22.64 3.81 0.87
N VAL A 203 23.28 2.94 0.10
CA VAL A 203 24.48 3.23 -0.69
C VAL A 203 24.20 3.07 -2.18
N ILE A 204 23.57 1.97 -2.57
CA ILE A 204 23.33 1.63 -3.98
C ILE A 204 22.25 2.50 -4.62
N HIS A 205 22.36 2.76 -5.92
CA HIS A 205 21.31 3.43 -6.70
C HIS A 205 20.38 2.38 -7.31
N PRO A 206 19.12 2.24 -6.83
CA PRO A 206 18.24 1.14 -7.24
C PRO A 206 17.89 1.15 -8.73
N LEU A 207 18.00 2.31 -9.39
CA LEU A 207 17.82 2.46 -10.83
C LEU A 207 18.93 1.78 -11.65
N GLN A 208 20.11 1.58 -11.07
CA GLN A 208 21.28 1.01 -11.75
C GLN A 208 21.58 -0.41 -11.29
N THR A 209 21.42 -0.68 -9.99
CA THR A 209 21.78 -1.96 -9.37
C THR A 209 20.63 -2.47 -8.52
N ALA A 210 20.22 -3.71 -8.74
CA ALA A 210 19.28 -4.40 -7.86
C ALA A 210 20.05 -5.10 -6.72
N VAL A 211 19.57 -4.97 -5.48
CA VAL A 211 20.07 -5.78 -4.35
C VAL A 211 19.15 -6.97 -4.18
N ILE A 212 19.72 -8.17 -4.18
CA ILE A 212 18.95 -9.41 -4.21
C ILE A 212 19.51 -10.39 -3.19
N ASP A 213 18.63 -11.01 -2.42
CA ASP A 213 19.00 -12.06 -1.48
C ASP A 213 19.59 -13.27 -2.23
N ILE A 214 20.72 -13.79 -1.76
CA ILE A 214 21.50 -14.85 -2.40
C ILE A 214 20.67 -16.10 -2.71
N ARG A 215 19.58 -16.35 -1.96
CA ARG A 215 18.66 -17.46 -2.21
C ARG A 215 17.99 -17.41 -3.59
N PHE A 216 17.91 -16.23 -4.20
CA PHE A 216 17.28 -16.01 -5.51
C PHE A 216 18.29 -15.97 -6.66
N LYS A 217 19.59 -16.18 -6.37
CA LYS A 217 20.65 -16.07 -7.37
C LYS A 217 20.46 -17.01 -8.56
N ASP A 218 20.13 -18.27 -8.31
CA ASP A 218 19.98 -19.27 -9.39
C ASP A 218 18.75 -18.99 -10.25
N ILE A 219 17.68 -18.45 -9.65
CA ILE A 219 16.45 -18.05 -10.36
C ILE A 219 16.76 -16.93 -11.39
N LEU A 220 17.66 -16.01 -11.04
CA LEU A 220 18.14 -14.96 -11.95
C LEU A 220 19.35 -15.36 -12.79
N ARG A 221 19.62 -16.67 -12.92
CA ARG A 221 20.75 -17.24 -13.68
C ARG A 221 22.13 -16.77 -13.20
N GLY A 222 22.22 -16.23 -11.98
CA GLY A 222 23.46 -15.84 -11.33
C GLY A 222 24.25 -14.71 -12.00
N ILE A 223 23.65 -13.94 -12.91
CA ILE A 223 24.33 -12.89 -13.70
C ILE A 223 24.58 -11.65 -12.79
N PRO A 224 25.84 -11.28 -12.48
CA PRO A 224 26.12 -10.12 -11.63
C PRO A 224 26.20 -8.80 -12.43
N ASN A 225 26.66 -8.87 -13.68
CA ASN A 225 26.77 -7.74 -14.60
C ASN A 225 25.95 -8.02 -15.85
N ILE A 226 25.06 -7.11 -16.19
CA ILE A 226 24.15 -7.24 -17.32
C ILE A 226 24.63 -6.24 -18.37
N PRO A 227 24.88 -6.68 -19.63
CA PRO A 227 25.20 -5.74 -20.71
C PRO A 227 24.14 -4.65 -20.75
N LYS A 228 24.56 -3.39 -20.59
CA LYS A 228 23.63 -2.27 -20.53
C LYS A 228 23.13 -1.98 -21.94
N ASP A 229 21.96 -2.50 -22.27
CA ASP A 229 21.19 -1.99 -23.40
C ASP A 229 20.58 -0.65 -23.02
N THR A 230 21.16 0.44 -23.53
CA THR A 230 20.70 1.80 -23.26
C THR A 230 19.34 2.11 -23.90
N ALA A 231 18.89 1.29 -24.84
CA ALA A 231 17.58 1.41 -25.48
C ALA A 231 16.55 0.47 -24.86
N ALA A 232 16.92 -0.33 -23.83
CA ALA A 232 15.99 -1.22 -23.18
C ALA A 232 14.89 -0.44 -22.45
N ASP A 233 13.65 -0.89 -22.62
CA ASP A 233 12.47 -0.27 -22.02
C ASP A 233 11.54 -1.33 -21.43
N VAL A 234 10.89 -0.97 -20.31
CA VAL A 234 9.84 -1.78 -19.70
C VAL A 234 8.70 -0.87 -19.26
N ARG A 235 7.56 -1.02 -19.93
CA ARG A 235 6.43 -0.09 -19.80
C ARG A 235 5.18 -0.82 -19.35
N LEU A 236 4.56 -0.32 -18.29
CA LEU A 236 3.24 -0.77 -17.88
C LEU A 236 2.22 -0.34 -18.94
N ILE A 237 1.50 -1.30 -19.53
CA ILE A 237 0.48 -1.04 -20.56
C ILE A 237 -0.94 -1.29 -20.08
N SER A 238 -1.11 -2.08 -19.00
CA SER A 238 -2.41 -2.31 -18.36
C SER A 238 -2.23 -2.50 -16.86
N TYR A 239 -3.14 -1.92 -16.08
CA TYR A 239 -3.13 -2.00 -14.62
C TYR A 239 -4.49 -2.38 -14.07
N GLU A 240 -4.52 -3.46 -13.29
CA GLU A 240 -5.59 -3.86 -12.40
C GLU A 240 -4.98 -4.29 -11.05
N PRO A 241 -5.70 -4.18 -9.93
CA PRO A 241 -5.17 -4.54 -8.61
C PRO A 241 -4.60 -5.96 -8.50
N ASN A 242 -5.13 -6.89 -9.29
CA ASN A 242 -4.76 -8.31 -9.33
C ASN A 242 -4.10 -8.72 -10.66
N ARG A 243 -3.83 -7.79 -11.59
CA ARG A 243 -3.20 -8.08 -12.88
C ARG A 243 -2.48 -6.87 -13.43
N LEU A 244 -1.18 -7.01 -13.68
CA LEU A 244 -0.37 -5.99 -14.33
C LEU A 244 0.19 -6.57 -15.63
N VAL A 245 0.14 -5.78 -16.71
CA VAL A 245 0.71 -6.17 -18.00
C VAL A 245 1.75 -5.14 -18.39
N TYR A 246 2.96 -5.63 -18.65
CA TYR A 246 4.09 -4.82 -19.09
C TYR A 246 4.46 -5.23 -20.52
N GLU A 247 4.88 -4.26 -21.32
CA GLU A 247 5.57 -4.47 -22.60
C GLU A 247 7.06 -4.21 -22.36
N THR A 248 7.91 -5.10 -22.84
CA THR A 248 9.37 -4.97 -22.73
C THR A 248 9.98 -4.85 -24.11
N SER A 249 11.16 -4.24 -24.20
CA SER A 249 11.98 -4.29 -25.40
C SER A 249 13.43 -4.25 -24.96
N SER A 250 14.21 -5.27 -25.29
CA SER A 250 15.66 -5.28 -25.04
C SER A 250 16.40 -6.17 -26.04
N SER A 251 17.60 -5.76 -26.43
CA SER A 251 18.51 -6.52 -27.28
C SER A 251 19.27 -7.62 -26.52
N THR A 252 19.24 -7.62 -25.19
CA THR A 252 19.95 -8.57 -24.33
C THR A 252 19.05 -9.08 -23.21
N ASP A 253 19.34 -10.28 -22.70
CA ASP A 253 18.74 -10.74 -21.45
C ASP A 253 19.05 -9.74 -20.31
N GLY A 254 18.09 -9.49 -19.43
CA GLY A 254 18.24 -8.50 -18.38
C GLY A 254 17.31 -8.70 -17.20
N VAL A 255 17.70 -8.13 -16.06
CA VAL A 255 16.89 -8.14 -14.84
C VAL A 255 16.07 -6.87 -14.79
N ALA A 256 14.75 -7.04 -14.82
CA ALA A 256 13.80 -5.95 -14.61
C ALA A 256 13.38 -5.92 -13.14
N VAL A 257 13.42 -4.74 -12.54
CA VAL A 257 12.81 -4.46 -11.23
C VAL A 257 11.48 -3.78 -11.47
N PHE A 258 10.45 -4.23 -10.77
CA PHE A 258 9.10 -3.68 -10.84
C PHE A 258 8.83 -2.91 -9.56
N SER A 259 8.29 -1.70 -9.68
CA SER A 259 7.86 -0.85 -8.55
C SER A 259 6.58 -1.40 -7.92
N GLU A 260 6.56 -2.68 -7.56
CA GLU A 260 5.44 -3.39 -6.97
C GLU A 260 5.92 -4.22 -5.78
N ILE A 261 5.14 -4.22 -4.71
CA ILE A 261 5.54 -4.87 -3.46
C ILE A 261 5.55 -6.39 -3.67
N TYR A 262 6.67 -7.03 -3.34
CA TYR A 262 6.84 -8.47 -3.35
C TYR A 262 5.98 -9.10 -2.25
N TYR A 263 5.09 -10.01 -2.64
CA TYR A 263 4.28 -10.82 -1.75
C TYR A 263 4.02 -12.18 -2.42
N PRO A 264 4.03 -13.30 -1.68
CA PRO A 264 3.72 -14.62 -2.25
C PRO A 264 2.33 -14.67 -2.91
N GLY A 265 2.18 -15.50 -3.94
CA GLY A 265 0.89 -15.73 -4.63
C GLY A 265 0.72 -14.94 -5.94
N TRP A 266 1.67 -14.09 -6.30
CA TRP A 266 1.76 -13.55 -7.66
C TRP A 266 2.42 -14.56 -8.59
N GLU A 267 1.83 -14.74 -9.76
CA GLU A 267 2.37 -15.52 -10.86
C GLU A 267 2.74 -14.58 -12.00
N ALA A 268 3.79 -14.93 -12.75
CA ALA A 268 4.22 -14.17 -13.91
C ALA A 268 4.47 -15.08 -15.11
N THR A 269 4.24 -14.51 -16.28
CA THR A 269 4.54 -15.12 -17.56
C THR A 269 5.22 -14.09 -18.47
N VAL A 270 6.23 -14.51 -19.23
CA VAL A 270 6.80 -13.75 -20.35
C VAL A 270 6.39 -14.48 -21.62
N ASP A 271 5.64 -13.82 -22.49
CA ASP A 271 5.10 -14.41 -23.72
C ASP A 271 4.37 -15.76 -23.52
N GLY A 272 3.63 -15.86 -22.41
CA GLY A 272 2.89 -17.06 -22.03
C GLY A 272 3.75 -18.16 -21.37
N VAL A 273 5.07 -17.99 -21.29
CA VAL A 273 5.98 -18.90 -20.60
C VAL A 273 6.08 -18.49 -19.12
N PRO A 274 5.80 -19.39 -18.16
CA PRO A 274 5.94 -19.10 -16.74
C PRO A 274 7.37 -18.68 -16.37
N VAL A 275 7.47 -17.62 -15.56
CA VAL A 275 8.74 -17.16 -14.98
C VAL A 275 8.59 -16.91 -13.49
N ASP A 276 9.65 -17.20 -12.74
CA ASP A 276 9.65 -16.98 -11.30
C ASP A 276 9.85 -15.50 -10.96
N ILE A 277 9.05 -15.02 -10.01
CA ILE A 277 9.18 -13.70 -9.43
C ILE A 277 10.10 -13.79 -8.21
N VAL A 278 11.13 -12.94 -8.15
CA VAL A 278 12.00 -12.85 -6.99
C VAL A 278 11.83 -11.51 -6.28
N ARG A 279 12.35 -11.43 -5.05
CA ARG A 279 12.42 -10.18 -4.30
C ARG A 279 13.70 -9.43 -4.65
N ALA A 280 13.57 -8.15 -4.94
CA ALA A 280 14.67 -7.21 -5.11
C ALA A 280 14.46 -5.98 -4.24
N ASN A 281 15.56 -5.30 -3.91
CA ASN A 281 15.56 -4.05 -3.17
C ASN A 281 14.69 -4.12 -1.91
N TYR A 282 14.79 -5.23 -1.18
CA TYR A 282 14.10 -5.55 0.08
C TYR A 282 12.57 -5.74 0.02
N ILE A 283 11.87 -5.03 -0.85
CA ILE A 283 10.40 -5.02 -0.93
C ILE A 283 9.84 -5.09 -2.34
N LEU A 284 10.65 -4.94 -3.39
CA LEU A 284 10.19 -4.90 -4.78
C LEU A 284 10.25 -6.28 -5.45
N ARG A 285 9.56 -6.43 -6.57
CA ARG A 285 9.64 -7.62 -7.42
C ARG A 285 10.74 -7.46 -8.45
N ALA A 286 11.36 -8.56 -8.85
CA ALA A 286 12.23 -8.61 -10.00
C ALA A 286 12.07 -9.92 -10.76
N MET A 287 12.43 -9.89 -12.05
CA MET A 287 12.42 -11.04 -12.94
C MET A 287 13.59 -10.93 -13.91
N ASN A 288 14.12 -12.09 -14.33
CA ASN A 288 14.99 -12.14 -15.50
C ASN A 288 14.11 -12.21 -16.76
N ILE A 289 14.31 -11.28 -17.68
CA ILE A 289 13.57 -11.16 -18.94
C ILE A 289 14.55 -11.41 -20.07
N SER A 290 14.18 -12.32 -20.98
CA SER A 290 15.00 -12.60 -22.16
C SER A 290 14.97 -11.44 -23.14
N SER A 291 16.00 -11.35 -23.99
CA SER A 291 16.01 -10.40 -25.09
C SER A 291 14.82 -10.60 -26.03
N GLY A 292 14.38 -9.51 -26.65
CA GLY A 292 13.23 -9.48 -27.52
C GLY A 292 12.30 -8.31 -27.20
N LYS A 293 11.13 -8.36 -27.82
CA LYS A 293 10.01 -7.48 -27.56
C LYS A 293 8.81 -8.31 -27.12
#